data_AF-A0AAV0XY64-F1
#
_entry.id   AF-A0AAV0XY64-F1
#
_cell.length_a   1.000
_cell.length_b   1.000
_cell.length_c   1.000
_cell.angle_alpha   90.00
_cell.angle_beta   90.00
_cell.angle_gamma   90.00
#
_symmetry.space_group_name_H-M   'P 1'
#
loop_
_entity.id
_entity.type
_entity.pdbx_description
1 polymer ?
#
loop_
_entity_poly.entity_id
_entity_poly.type
_entity_poly.pdbx_seq_one_letter_code
_entity_poly.pdbx_strand_id
1 'polypeptide(L)'
;MYESIYEPINAVRPPSELSSTYSMSSRSQSITTREHETEVDSLTDLLLNSMYVNDGKKSLNCNASSLGYCTKCNKKVMEDGLGCRAMGNIYHIKCFTCTHCGGQLEGKPFYHIDNKPYCEEGYFQTLKKCSVCQLPILDIILRATGCSYHPNCFRCIVCSTLLDGIPFTIDAANQIYCIDDFHNKFAPKCSVCKFPIIPEVGQDETLRFVALDRSFHVQCYRCEDCDTLLGSEAEGKGCYPLDDHVLCKSCNAKRVQALTSTMMTEF
;
A
#
# COMPACT_ATOMS: atom_id res chain seq x y z
N MET A 1 0.00 -13.30 -12.16
CA MET A 1 0.95 -12.19 -11.85
C MET A 1 0.20 -11.20 -10.99
N TYR A 2 0.67 -10.91 -9.78
CA TYR A 2 0.05 -9.87 -8.95
C TYR A 2 0.57 -8.50 -9.41
N GLU A 3 -0.32 -7.58 -9.74
CA GLU A 3 0.04 -6.20 -10.03
C GLU A 3 0.01 -5.39 -8.75
N SER A 4 1.14 -4.76 -8.41
CA SER A 4 1.20 -3.75 -7.36
C SER A 4 0.44 -2.52 -7.84
N ILE A 5 -0.74 -2.28 -7.27
CA ILE A 5 -1.52 -1.07 -7.59
C ILE A 5 -1.12 0.00 -6.58
N TYR A 6 -0.66 1.14 -7.09
CA TYR A 6 -0.40 2.34 -6.29
C TYR A 6 -1.62 3.24 -6.29
N GLU A 7 -2.15 3.54 -5.11
CA GLU A 7 -3.21 4.53 -4.94
C GLU A 7 -2.67 5.75 -4.17
N PRO A 8 -2.82 6.97 -4.70
CA PRO A 8 -2.54 8.17 -3.94
C PRO A 8 -3.58 8.34 -2.83
N ILE A 9 -3.16 8.82 -1.66
CA ILE A 9 -4.10 9.12 -0.59
C ILE A 9 -4.83 10.41 -0.92
N ASN A 10 -6.15 10.33 -1.01
CA ASN A 10 -7.03 11.49 -1.16
C ASN A 10 -7.00 12.35 0.11
N ALA A 11 -5.98 13.18 0.25
CA ALA A 11 -5.88 14.12 1.35
C ALA A 11 -5.28 15.43 0.89
N VAL A 12 -6.16 16.37 0.59
CA VAL A 12 -5.76 17.75 0.33
C VAL A 12 -5.69 18.45 1.68
N ARG A 13 -4.48 18.68 2.17
CA ARG A 13 -4.25 19.73 3.17
C ARG A 13 -4.58 21.05 2.45
N PRO A 14 -5.64 21.79 2.83
CA PRO A 14 -5.81 23.12 2.26
C PRO A 14 -4.56 23.93 2.64
N PRO A 15 -4.08 24.85 1.75
CA PRO A 15 -3.07 25.82 2.14
C PRO A 15 -3.49 26.42 3.48
N SER A 16 -2.52 26.81 4.31
CA SER A 16 -2.71 27.44 5.63
C SER A 16 -3.58 28.72 5.64
N GLU A 17 -4.27 29.03 4.55
CA GLU A 17 -5.40 29.92 4.39
C GLU A 17 -6.57 29.49 5.30
N LEU A 18 -6.39 29.82 6.57
CA LEU A 18 -7.37 30.41 7.47
C LEU A 18 -8.79 29.86 7.37
N SER A 19 -9.26 29.24 8.46
CA SER A 19 -10.65 29.43 8.86
C SER A 19 -10.85 30.94 9.06
N SER A 20 -11.13 31.70 8.00
CA SER A 20 -11.23 33.15 8.10
C SER A 20 -12.41 33.47 8.98
N THR A 21 -12.13 33.88 10.22
CA THR A 21 -13.12 34.40 11.16
C THR A 21 -13.49 35.78 10.67
N TYR A 22 -14.72 35.97 10.22
CA TYR A 22 -15.21 37.33 10.02
C TYR A 22 -15.72 37.86 11.36
N SER A 23 -15.20 39.01 11.77
CA SER A 23 -15.72 39.80 12.89
C SER A 23 -16.04 41.18 12.33
N MET A 24 -17.31 41.59 12.35
CA MET A 24 -17.66 43.00 12.12
C MET A 24 -17.89 43.63 13.49
N SER A 25 -17.09 44.63 13.84
CA SER A 25 -17.35 45.45 15.03
C SER A 25 -17.03 46.90 14.70
N SER A 26 -18.08 47.68 14.45
CA SER A 26 -18.02 49.14 14.41
C SER A 26 -18.48 49.68 15.76
N ARG A 27 -17.53 50.11 16.61
CA ARG A 27 -17.66 51.30 17.49
C ARG A 27 -16.39 51.49 18.32
N SER A 28 -15.53 52.40 17.88
CA SER A 28 -14.42 52.89 18.70
C SER A 28 -14.90 54.12 19.47
N GLN A 29 -15.01 53.98 20.78
CA GLN A 29 -14.89 55.11 21.70
C GLN A 29 -13.42 55.55 21.76
N SER A 30 -13.24 56.85 21.90
CA SER A 30 -12.01 57.62 21.90
C SER A 30 -10.95 57.18 22.92
N ILE A 31 -9.69 57.03 22.47
CA ILE A 31 -8.48 57.21 23.29
C ILE A 31 -7.42 57.91 22.42
N THR A 32 -6.80 58.92 23.02
CA THR A 32 -5.81 59.88 22.50
C THR A 32 -4.39 59.30 22.39
N THR A 33 -3.62 59.71 21.35
CA THR A 33 -2.20 60.18 21.31
C THR A 33 -1.70 60.08 19.84
N ARG A 34 -1.42 61.20 19.13
CA ARG A 34 -0.08 61.79 18.83
C ARG A 34 0.96 60.76 18.35
N GLU A 35 1.70 60.86 17.24
CA GLU A 35 2.05 61.90 16.24
C GLU A 35 2.78 61.19 15.06
N HIS A 36 2.83 61.83 13.87
CA HIS A 36 3.58 61.46 12.62
C HIS A 36 3.03 60.23 11.84
N GLU A 37 2.75 60.24 10.53
CA GLU A 37 3.48 60.82 9.39
C GLU A 37 2.53 61.16 8.23
N THR A 38 2.52 62.43 7.81
CA THR A 38 1.78 62.95 6.65
C THR A 38 2.69 62.97 5.41
N GLU A 39 2.90 61.83 4.76
CA GLU A 39 3.58 61.83 3.45
C GLU A 39 3.26 60.63 2.52
N VAL A 40 2.25 59.82 2.83
CA VAL A 40 1.83 58.67 1.98
C VAL A 40 0.35 58.74 1.55
N ASP A 41 -0.34 59.86 1.78
CA ASP A 41 -1.75 60.03 1.38
C ASP A 41 -1.95 60.82 0.08
N SER A 42 -0.91 61.46 -0.47
CA SER A 42 -1.05 62.31 -1.67
C SER A 42 -0.77 61.58 -3.00
N LEU A 43 -0.29 60.33 -2.95
CA LEU A 43 -0.03 59.52 -4.16
C LEU A 43 -1.13 58.50 -4.48
N THR A 44 -2.03 58.22 -3.52
CA THR A 44 -3.18 57.32 -3.69
C THR A 44 -4.38 58.01 -4.33
N ASP A 45 -4.59 59.30 -4.06
CA ASP A 45 -5.74 60.06 -4.60
C ASP A 45 -5.59 60.48 -6.07
N LEU A 46 -4.38 60.40 -6.63
CA LEU A 46 -4.11 60.75 -8.03
C LEU A 46 -4.28 59.57 -9.00
N LEU A 47 -4.39 58.33 -8.50
CA LEU A 47 -4.72 57.14 -9.29
C LEU A 47 -6.23 56.80 -9.30
N LEU A 48 -6.99 57.37 -8.37
CA LEU A 48 -8.42 57.09 -8.22
C LEU A 48 -9.33 57.99 -9.07
N ASN A 49 -8.80 59.07 -9.67
CA ASN A 49 -9.63 60.11 -10.28
C ASN A 49 -9.55 60.24 -11.81
N SER A 50 -9.07 59.21 -12.52
CA SER A 50 -9.00 59.24 -13.99
C SER A 50 -9.29 57.89 -14.62
N MET A 51 -10.54 57.40 -14.53
CA MET A 51 -11.17 56.59 -15.61
C MET A 51 -12.66 56.20 -15.39
N TYR A 52 -13.44 57.01 -14.69
CA TYR A 52 -14.89 57.03 -14.97
C TYR A 52 -15.16 57.93 -16.19
N VAL A 53 -16.27 57.62 -16.90
CA VAL A 53 -16.97 58.32 -18.01
C VAL A 53 -16.78 57.58 -19.35
N ASN A 54 -17.74 56.97 -20.03
CA ASN A 54 -19.20 56.72 -19.95
C ASN A 54 -19.45 55.46 -20.86
N ASP A 55 -20.51 54.65 -20.80
CA ASP A 55 -21.92 54.99 -21.02
C ASP A 55 -22.77 53.70 -20.86
N GLY A 56 -24.00 53.81 -20.36
CA GLY A 56 -25.07 52.85 -20.68
C GLY A 56 -25.56 51.84 -19.63
N LYS A 57 -26.32 52.31 -18.63
CA LYS A 57 -27.52 51.66 -18.04
C LYS A 57 -27.36 50.28 -17.35
N LYS A 58 -27.28 50.25 -16.00
CA LYS A 58 -28.37 49.82 -15.07
C LYS A 58 -27.84 49.59 -13.64
N SER A 59 -28.52 50.26 -12.70
CA SER A 59 -28.83 49.83 -11.34
C SER A 59 -27.68 49.51 -10.38
N LEU A 60 -27.55 50.37 -9.37
CA LEU A 60 -27.44 49.93 -7.98
C LEU A 60 -28.30 48.68 -7.77
N ASN A 61 -27.68 47.51 -7.57
CA ASN A 61 -28.13 46.45 -6.67
C ASN A 61 -27.24 45.20 -6.80
N CYS A 62 -26.38 44.93 -5.81
CA CYS A 62 -26.12 43.55 -5.40
C CYS A 62 -26.20 43.44 -3.87
N ASN A 63 -27.45 43.54 -3.40
CA ASN A 63 -28.01 42.85 -2.25
C ASN A 63 -27.02 42.34 -1.20
N ALA A 64 -26.93 43.08 -0.09
CA ALA A 64 -26.51 42.62 1.22
C ALA A 64 -27.45 41.52 1.79
N SER A 65 -27.75 40.46 1.02
CA SER A 65 -28.76 39.46 1.40
C SER A 65 -28.38 38.06 0.96
N SER A 66 -27.37 37.46 1.61
CA SER A 66 -27.29 36.00 1.84
C SER A 66 -25.99 35.63 2.55
N LEU A 67 -25.85 36.02 3.82
CA LEU A 67 -25.00 35.24 4.73
C LEU A 67 -25.57 33.81 4.73
N GLY A 68 -24.79 32.87 4.20
CA GLY A 68 -25.31 31.57 3.76
C GLY A 68 -25.78 30.65 4.90
N TYR A 69 -26.18 29.44 4.54
CA TYR A 69 -26.62 28.42 5.51
C TYR A 69 -25.42 27.63 6.02
N CYS A 70 -25.40 27.35 7.33
CA CYS A 70 -24.39 26.49 7.89
C CYS A 70 -24.54 25.06 7.35
N THR A 71 -23.49 24.51 6.74
CA THR A 71 -23.51 23.17 6.13
C THR A 71 -23.77 22.06 7.15
N LYS A 72 -23.40 22.24 8.43
CA LYS A 72 -23.62 21.23 9.48
C LYS A 72 -25.04 21.23 10.05
N CYS A 73 -25.59 22.40 10.36
CA CYS A 73 -26.89 22.49 11.06
C CYS A 73 -28.04 23.00 10.17
N ASN A 74 -27.74 23.37 8.93
CA ASN A 74 -28.66 23.92 7.92
C ASN A 74 -29.43 25.18 8.37
N LYS A 75 -28.93 25.88 9.40
CA LYS A 75 -29.50 27.15 9.88
C LYS A 75 -28.73 28.32 9.28
N LYS A 76 -29.42 29.44 9.05
CA LYS A 76 -28.81 30.67 8.58
C LYS A 76 -27.69 31.11 9.54
N VAL A 77 -26.53 31.43 9.00
CA VAL A 77 -25.51 32.14 9.78
C VAL A 77 -25.95 33.60 9.76
N MET A 78 -26.27 34.18 10.92
CA MET A 78 -26.86 35.52 11.01
C MET A 78 -25.80 36.62 11.00
N GLU A 79 -26.20 37.84 10.62
CA GLU A 79 -25.32 39.01 10.44
C GLU A 79 -24.50 39.40 11.69
N ASP A 80 -25.04 39.14 12.89
CA ASP A 80 -24.35 39.42 14.16
C ASP A 80 -23.53 38.23 14.70
N GLY A 81 -23.47 37.13 13.94
CA GLY A 81 -22.88 35.86 14.37
C GLY A 81 -21.56 35.56 13.67
N LEU A 82 -20.51 35.40 14.47
CA LEU A 82 -19.20 34.93 14.01
C LEU A 82 -19.33 33.54 13.35
N GLY A 83 -18.97 33.47 12.07
CA GLY A 83 -18.93 32.24 11.28
C GLY A 83 -17.60 32.12 10.56
N CYS A 84 -17.37 30.95 9.97
CA CYS A 84 -16.16 30.69 9.21
C CYS A 84 -16.50 30.04 7.87
N ARG A 85 -15.72 30.38 6.85
CA ARG A 85 -15.74 29.70 5.56
C ARG A 85 -14.59 28.70 5.52
N ALA A 86 -14.89 27.46 5.18
CA ALA A 86 -13.89 26.40 5.03
C ALA A 86 -14.35 25.44 3.93
N MET A 87 -13.43 25.02 3.05
CA MET A 87 -13.72 24.02 2.00
C MET A 87 -14.92 24.42 1.11
N GLY A 88 -15.02 25.70 0.74
CA GLY A 88 -16.15 26.25 -0.03
C GLY A 88 -17.49 26.33 0.73
N ASN A 89 -17.54 25.86 1.97
CA ASN A 89 -18.74 25.77 2.80
C ASN A 89 -18.75 26.83 3.91
N ILE A 90 -19.94 27.12 4.44
CA ILE A 90 -20.16 28.08 5.54
C ILE A 90 -20.51 27.29 6.79
N TYR A 91 -19.90 27.65 7.92
CA TYR A 91 -20.18 27.04 9.22
C TYR A 91 -20.36 28.13 10.29
N HIS A 92 -21.26 27.90 11.26
CA HIS A 92 -21.09 28.57 12.56
C HIS A 92 -19.77 28.12 13.16
N ILE A 93 -19.09 28.99 13.89
CA ILE A 93 -17.83 28.62 14.59
C ILE A 93 -18.00 27.36 15.43
N LYS A 94 -19.07 27.29 16.24
CA LYS A 94 -19.40 26.11 17.07
C LYS A 94 -19.77 24.86 16.25
N CYS A 95 -20.18 25.04 15.00
CA CYS A 95 -20.48 23.95 14.09
C CYS A 95 -19.25 23.45 13.33
N PHE A 96 -18.16 24.23 13.30
CA PHE A 96 -16.92 23.80 12.67
C PHE A 96 -16.12 22.88 13.60
N THR A 97 -16.50 21.60 13.57
CA THR A 97 -15.97 20.56 14.46
C THR A 97 -15.51 19.36 13.66
N CYS A 98 -14.53 18.63 14.19
CA CYS A 98 -14.10 17.35 13.63
C CYS A 98 -15.26 16.36 13.55
N THR A 99 -15.40 15.71 12.38
CA THR A 99 -16.42 14.68 12.14
C THR A 99 -16.19 13.43 12.99
N HIS A 100 -14.93 13.13 13.34
CA HIS A 100 -14.55 11.95 14.12
C HIS A 100 -14.75 12.15 15.63
N CYS A 101 -14.17 13.20 16.23
CA CYS A 101 -14.17 13.40 17.68
C CYS A 101 -15.11 14.52 18.18
N GLY A 102 -15.71 15.31 17.29
CA GLY A 102 -16.56 16.44 17.66
C GLY A 102 -15.82 17.68 18.20
N GLY A 103 -14.49 17.64 18.30
CA GLY A 103 -13.69 18.78 18.77
C GLY A 103 -13.75 19.97 17.83
N GLN A 104 -13.78 21.20 18.38
CA GLN A 104 -13.79 22.44 17.60
C GLN A 104 -12.46 22.65 16.86
N LEU A 105 -12.56 23.00 15.58
CA LEU A 105 -11.43 23.12 14.65
C LEU A 105 -11.03 24.58 14.36
N GLU A 106 -11.74 25.55 14.94
CA GLU A 106 -11.39 26.96 14.81
C GLU A 106 -9.95 27.24 15.26
N GLY A 107 -9.20 27.95 14.41
CA GLY A 107 -7.81 28.32 14.68
C GLY A 107 -6.83 27.14 14.72
N LYS A 108 -7.28 25.92 14.41
CA LYS A 108 -6.46 24.71 14.39
C LYS A 108 -6.26 24.21 12.96
N PRO A 109 -5.13 23.55 12.67
CA PRO A 109 -4.98 22.83 11.42
C PRO A 109 -6.05 21.74 11.31
N PHE A 110 -6.60 21.57 10.11
CA PHE A 110 -7.61 20.56 9.83
C PHE A 110 -7.39 19.94 8.46
N TYR A 111 -7.97 18.76 8.27
CA TYR A 111 -7.97 17.99 7.02
C TYR A 111 -9.41 17.86 6.53
N HIS A 112 -9.59 17.49 5.25
CA HIS A 112 -10.90 17.14 4.75
C HIS A 112 -10.90 15.90 3.86
N ILE A 113 -12.00 15.15 3.99
CA ILE A 113 -12.31 13.97 3.17
C ILE A 113 -13.77 14.13 2.75
N ASP A 114 -14.04 14.12 1.44
CA ASP A 114 -15.38 14.28 0.86
C ASP A 114 -16.14 15.49 1.44
N ASN A 115 -15.47 16.64 1.53
CA ASN A 115 -16.00 17.89 2.12
C ASN A 115 -16.41 17.81 3.60
N LYS A 116 -15.91 16.82 4.36
CA LYS A 116 -16.09 16.74 5.81
C LYS A 116 -14.81 17.11 6.55
N PRO A 117 -14.87 17.96 7.59
CA PRO A 117 -13.68 18.42 8.30
C PRO A 117 -13.24 17.41 9.38
N TYR A 118 -11.93 17.22 9.52
CA TYR A 118 -11.29 16.34 10.50
C TYR A 118 -10.12 17.05 11.20
N CYS A 119 -9.93 16.82 12.50
CA CYS A 119 -8.65 17.14 13.13
C CYS A 119 -7.58 16.14 12.64
N GLU A 120 -6.30 16.42 12.91
CA GLU A 120 -5.18 15.54 12.56
C GLU A 120 -5.39 14.10 13.05
N GLU A 121 -5.70 13.91 14.32
CA GLU A 121 -5.93 12.59 14.90
C GLU A 121 -7.14 11.88 14.27
N GLY A 122 -8.24 12.60 14.07
CA GLY A 122 -9.44 12.06 13.43
C GLY A 122 -9.17 11.68 11.97
N TYR A 123 -8.34 12.45 11.28
CA TYR A 123 -7.91 12.15 9.91
C TYR A 123 -7.04 10.90 9.87
N PHE A 124 -6.05 10.76 10.75
CA PHE A 124 -5.22 9.55 10.81
C PHE A 124 -6.02 8.27 11.10
N GLN A 125 -7.13 8.37 11.83
CA GLN A 125 -8.02 7.22 12.06
C GLN A 125 -8.79 6.78 10.81
N THR A 126 -8.95 7.65 9.82
CA THR A 126 -9.60 7.30 8.53
C THR A 126 -8.63 6.65 7.54
N LEU A 127 -7.32 6.73 7.79
CA LEU A 127 -6.30 6.22 6.87
C LEU A 127 -6.24 4.69 6.88
N LYS A 128 -5.89 4.13 5.71
CA LYS A 128 -5.58 2.70 5.59
C LYS A 128 -4.32 2.40 6.42
N LYS A 129 -4.37 1.30 7.16
CA LYS A 129 -3.24 0.81 7.97
C LYS A 129 -2.48 -0.24 7.20
N CYS A 130 -1.16 -0.24 7.33
CA CYS A 130 -0.32 -1.28 6.75
C CYS A 130 -0.53 -2.61 7.49
N SER A 131 -0.74 -3.69 6.74
CA SER A 131 -0.93 -5.04 7.31
C SER A 131 0.30 -5.58 8.06
N VAL A 132 1.49 -4.99 7.87
CA VAL A 132 2.73 -5.42 8.53
C VAL A 132 2.99 -4.61 9.80
N CYS A 133 3.14 -3.29 9.70
CA CYS A 133 3.51 -2.45 10.86
C CYS A 133 2.31 -1.88 11.62
N GLN A 134 1.09 -2.05 11.09
CA GLN A 134 -0.17 -1.53 11.67
C GLN A 134 -0.25 0.01 11.77
N LEU A 135 0.74 0.73 11.22
CA LEU A 135 0.73 2.18 11.14
C LEU A 135 -0.08 2.68 9.93
N PRO A 136 -0.71 3.87 10.03
CA PRO A 136 -1.30 4.53 8.88
C PRO A 136 -0.33 4.69 7.71
N ILE A 137 -0.82 4.49 6.49
CA ILE A 137 -0.09 4.80 5.27
C ILE A 137 -0.39 6.26 4.94
N LEU A 138 0.65 7.09 4.84
CA LEU A 138 0.54 8.55 4.70
C LEU A 138 0.76 9.05 3.27
N ASP A 139 1.39 8.26 2.41
CA ASP A 139 1.76 8.69 1.05
C ASP A 139 1.25 7.73 -0.03
N ILE A 140 1.97 6.63 -0.26
CA ILE A 140 1.64 5.66 -1.31
C ILE A 140 1.16 4.35 -0.68
N ILE A 141 -0.02 3.90 -1.10
CA ILE A 141 -0.55 2.59 -0.73
C ILE A 141 -0.14 1.58 -1.80
N LEU A 142 0.63 0.57 -1.40
CA LEU A 142 0.85 -0.63 -2.23
C LEU A 142 -0.25 -1.65 -1.89
N ARG A 143 -1.04 -2.03 -2.90
CA ARG A 143 -2.08 -3.05 -2.75
C ARG A 143 -1.62 -4.40 -3.32
N ALA A 144 -1.59 -5.42 -2.48
CA ALA A 144 -1.26 -6.79 -2.84
C ALA A 144 -2.11 -7.76 -2.02
N THR A 145 -2.55 -8.88 -2.61
CA THR A 145 -3.34 -9.94 -1.93
C THR A 145 -4.56 -9.41 -1.15
N GLY A 146 -5.19 -8.32 -1.62
CA GLY A 146 -6.32 -7.66 -0.95
C GLY A 146 -5.95 -6.83 0.29
N CYS A 147 -4.68 -6.76 0.64
CA CYS A 147 -4.14 -6.00 1.77
C CYS A 147 -3.43 -4.71 1.32
N SER A 148 -3.20 -3.81 2.29
CA SER A 148 -2.52 -2.53 2.09
C SER A 148 -1.17 -2.52 2.80
N TYR A 149 -0.13 -2.05 2.12
CA TYR A 149 1.23 -2.02 2.65
C TYR A 149 1.90 -0.68 2.37
N HIS A 150 2.82 -0.28 3.25
CA HIS A 150 3.86 0.66 2.82
C HIS A 150 4.78 -0.05 1.82
N PRO A 151 5.30 0.63 0.79
CA PRO A 151 6.30 0.06 -0.11
C PRO A 151 7.48 -0.58 0.64
N ASN A 152 8.00 0.08 1.67
CA ASN A 152 9.10 -0.43 2.51
C ASN A 152 8.70 -1.60 3.44
N CYS A 153 7.41 -1.77 3.70
CA CYS A 153 6.91 -2.90 4.50
C CYS A 153 6.63 -4.14 3.64
N PHE A 154 6.53 -3.99 2.33
CA PHE A 154 6.28 -5.09 1.41
C PHE A 154 7.59 -5.79 1.04
N ARG A 155 8.03 -6.70 1.93
CA ARG A 155 9.33 -7.38 1.84
C ARG A 155 9.21 -8.87 2.15
N CYS A 156 10.17 -9.65 1.65
CA CYS A 156 10.27 -11.06 1.98
C CYS A 156 10.52 -11.24 3.49
N ILE A 157 9.78 -12.14 4.13
CA ILE A 157 9.96 -12.42 5.57
C ILE A 157 11.31 -13.08 5.89
N VAL A 158 11.95 -13.72 4.91
CA VAL A 158 13.23 -14.43 5.09
C VAL A 158 14.40 -13.49 4.81
N CYS A 159 14.57 -13.04 3.57
CA CYS A 159 15.70 -12.19 3.18
C CYS A 159 15.49 -10.67 3.39
N SER A 160 14.27 -10.22 3.74
CA SER A 160 13.93 -8.80 3.88
C SER A 160 14.05 -7.94 2.62
N THR A 161 14.29 -8.54 1.44
CA THR A 161 14.30 -7.84 0.15
C THR A 161 12.93 -7.24 -0.15
N LEU A 162 12.90 -6.01 -0.65
CA LEU A 162 11.68 -5.35 -1.12
C LEU A 162 11.11 -6.12 -2.31
N LEU A 163 9.80 -6.35 -2.30
CA LEU A 163 9.13 -7.15 -3.34
C LEU A 163 8.32 -6.28 -4.30
N ASP A 164 8.55 -4.98 -4.26
CA ASP A 164 7.90 -4.05 -5.16
C ASP A 164 8.40 -4.26 -6.59
N GLY A 165 7.49 -4.55 -7.52
CA GLY A 165 7.81 -4.91 -8.90
C GLY A 165 8.49 -6.28 -9.09
N ILE A 166 8.64 -7.10 -8.05
CA ILE A 166 9.31 -8.40 -8.09
C ILE A 166 8.28 -9.52 -7.82
N PRO A 167 8.33 -10.66 -8.54
CA PRO A 167 7.47 -11.79 -8.25
C PRO A 167 7.59 -12.26 -6.80
N PHE A 168 6.43 -12.49 -6.18
CA PHE A 168 6.32 -12.94 -4.80
C PHE A 168 5.19 -13.94 -4.66
N THR A 169 5.16 -14.61 -3.51
CA THR A 169 4.07 -15.51 -3.12
C THR A 169 3.78 -15.40 -1.63
N ILE A 170 2.66 -15.97 -1.20
CA ILE A 170 2.24 -16.05 0.20
C ILE A 170 2.02 -17.50 0.61
N ASP A 171 2.26 -17.81 1.87
CA ASP A 171 1.91 -19.10 2.46
C ASP A 171 0.48 -19.11 3.04
N ALA A 172 0.08 -20.26 3.61
CA ALA A 172 -1.22 -20.42 4.26
C ALA A 172 -1.42 -19.51 5.49
N ALA A 173 -0.35 -18.97 6.07
CA ALA A 173 -0.38 -18.00 7.16
C ALA A 173 -0.30 -16.54 6.67
N ASN A 174 -0.43 -16.32 5.35
CA ASN A 174 -0.35 -15.02 4.69
C ASN A 174 1.01 -14.31 4.90
N GLN A 175 2.08 -15.07 5.11
CA GLN A 175 3.44 -14.54 5.16
C GLN A 175 3.99 -14.38 3.74
N ILE A 176 4.61 -13.23 3.47
CA ILE A 176 5.08 -12.87 2.14
C ILE A 176 6.52 -13.34 1.94
N TYR A 177 6.79 -14.04 0.84
CA TYR A 177 8.11 -14.55 0.45
C TYR A 177 8.46 -14.08 -0.95
N CYS A 178 9.76 -13.86 -1.23
CA CYS A 178 10.23 -13.93 -2.61
C CYS A 178 10.10 -15.37 -3.12
N ILE A 179 10.02 -15.55 -4.45
CA ILE A 179 9.90 -16.88 -5.06
C ILE A 179 11.07 -17.79 -4.65
N ASP A 180 12.29 -17.25 -4.59
CA ASP A 180 13.49 -18.03 -4.26
C ASP A 180 13.44 -18.60 -2.83
N ASP A 181 13.16 -17.76 -1.83
CA ASP A 181 13.08 -18.19 -0.43
C ASP A 181 11.89 -19.13 -0.20
N PHE A 182 10.78 -18.89 -0.89
CA PHE A 182 9.63 -19.79 -0.85
C PHE A 182 10.01 -21.19 -1.36
N HIS A 183 10.62 -21.27 -2.54
CA HIS A 183 11.07 -22.54 -3.10
C HIS A 183 12.14 -23.21 -2.25
N ASN A 184 13.11 -22.46 -1.71
CA ASN A 184 14.14 -23.02 -0.83
C ASN A 184 13.56 -23.66 0.43
N LYS A 185 12.46 -23.09 0.96
CA LYS A 185 11.79 -23.57 2.17
C LYS A 185 10.83 -24.72 1.91
N PHE A 186 10.06 -24.67 0.82
CA PHE A 186 8.90 -25.54 0.62
C PHE A 186 9.03 -26.52 -0.55
N ALA A 187 9.93 -26.29 -1.51
CA ALA A 187 10.08 -27.21 -2.63
C ALA A 187 10.77 -28.52 -2.17
N PRO A 188 10.38 -29.67 -2.75
CA PRO A 188 11.04 -30.94 -2.47
C PRO A 188 12.50 -30.88 -2.90
N LYS A 189 13.38 -31.47 -2.09
CA LYS A 189 14.83 -31.50 -2.37
C LYS A 189 15.21 -32.79 -3.07
N CYS A 190 16.09 -32.67 -4.06
CA CYS A 190 16.62 -33.85 -4.71
C CYS A 190 17.48 -34.66 -3.74
N SER A 191 17.28 -35.98 -3.73
CA SER A 191 17.99 -36.87 -2.81
C SER A 191 19.48 -37.03 -3.15
N VAL A 192 19.88 -36.69 -4.39
CA VAL A 192 21.27 -36.74 -4.85
C VAL A 192 21.98 -35.40 -4.60
N CYS A 193 21.58 -34.33 -5.30
CA CYS A 193 22.28 -33.04 -5.25
C CYS A 193 21.85 -32.13 -4.08
N LYS A 194 20.78 -32.49 -3.35
CA LYS A 194 20.20 -31.74 -2.23
C LYS A 194 19.60 -30.37 -2.57
N PHE A 195 19.66 -29.94 -3.83
CA PHE A 195 19.03 -28.70 -4.29
C PHE A 195 17.50 -28.86 -4.45
N PRO A 196 16.73 -27.77 -4.27
CA PRO A 196 15.30 -27.74 -4.55
C PRO A 196 14.97 -28.17 -6.00
N ILE A 197 13.86 -28.89 -6.16
CA ILE A 197 13.31 -29.23 -7.47
C ILE A 197 12.21 -28.22 -7.78
N ILE A 198 12.54 -27.23 -8.62
CA ILE A 198 11.68 -26.09 -8.96
C ILE A 198 11.35 -26.06 -10.45
N PRO A 199 10.25 -25.39 -10.88
CA PRO A 199 9.94 -25.20 -12.29
C PRO A 199 10.98 -24.30 -12.97
N GLU A 200 11.16 -24.47 -14.27
CA GLU A 200 11.91 -23.51 -15.08
C GLU A 200 11.13 -22.20 -15.23
N VAL A 201 11.84 -21.09 -15.53
CA VAL A 201 11.22 -19.77 -15.67
C VAL A 201 10.16 -19.80 -16.78
N GLY A 202 8.90 -19.58 -16.39
CA GLY A 202 7.75 -19.58 -17.32
C GLY A 202 7.01 -20.92 -17.42
N GLN A 203 7.40 -21.93 -16.65
CA GLN A 203 6.66 -23.19 -16.51
C GLN A 203 5.94 -23.22 -15.16
N ASP A 204 4.70 -23.70 -15.14
CA ASP A 204 3.90 -23.85 -13.92
C ASP A 204 4.15 -25.20 -13.21
N GLU A 205 4.79 -26.15 -13.90
CA GLU A 205 5.05 -27.49 -13.39
C GLU A 205 6.54 -27.85 -13.50
N THR A 206 7.02 -28.69 -12.57
CA THR A 206 8.38 -29.24 -12.58
C THR A 206 8.32 -30.75 -12.69
N LEU A 207 9.09 -31.32 -13.62
CA LEU A 207 9.21 -32.76 -13.74
C LEU A 207 10.19 -33.29 -12.69
N ARG A 208 9.74 -34.28 -11.92
CA ARG A 208 10.56 -34.99 -10.94
C ARG A 208 10.25 -36.47 -10.96
N PHE A 209 11.26 -37.29 -10.69
CA PHE A 209 11.04 -38.71 -10.40
C PHE A 209 10.83 -38.90 -8.90
N VAL A 210 9.97 -39.84 -8.55
CA VAL A 210 9.74 -40.29 -7.17
C VAL A 210 9.96 -41.79 -7.12
N ALA A 211 10.88 -42.22 -6.26
CA ALA A 211 11.16 -43.64 -6.02
C ALA A 211 11.61 -43.80 -4.56
N LEU A 212 11.15 -44.83 -3.85
CA LEU A 212 11.54 -45.09 -2.45
C LEU A 212 11.30 -43.88 -1.54
N ASP A 213 10.17 -43.18 -1.73
CA ASP A 213 9.81 -41.92 -1.05
C ASP A 213 10.82 -40.77 -1.21
N ARG A 214 11.77 -40.91 -2.14
CA ARG A 214 12.78 -39.91 -2.48
C ARG A 214 12.39 -39.20 -3.76
N SER A 215 12.65 -37.89 -3.81
CA SER A 215 12.47 -37.07 -5.01
C SER A 215 13.80 -36.85 -5.72
N PHE A 216 13.76 -36.78 -7.06
CA PHE A 216 14.94 -36.61 -7.90
C PHE A 216 14.66 -35.61 -9.02
N HIS A 217 15.63 -34.73 -9.32
CA HIS A 217 15.65 -34.06 -10.62
C HIS A 217 15.73 -35.11 -11.73
N VAL A 218 15.17 -34.79 -12.89
CA VAL A 218 15.23 -35.66 -14.08
C VAL A 218 16.67 -36.14 -14.34
N GLN A 219 17.64 -35.23 -14.27
CA GLN A 219 19.06 -35.52 -14.52
C GLN A 219 19.76 -36.29 -13.39
N CYS A 220 19.19 -36.28 -12.18
CA CYS A 220 19.76 -36.96 -11.01
C CYS A 220 19.17 -38.35 -10.79
N TYR A 221 18.12 -38.73 -11.52
CA TYR A 221 17.52 -40.05 -11.41
C TYR A 221 18.33 -41.07 -12.22
N ARG A 222 19.37 -41.62 -11.59
CA ARG A 222 20.37 -42.48 -12.22
C ARG A 222 20.59 -43.75 -11.41
N CYS A 223 21.02 -44.81 -12.08
CA CYS A 223 21.44 -46.05 -11.44
C CYS A 223 22.62 -45.78 -10.52
N GLU A 224 22.52 -46.15 -9.26
CA GLU A 224 23.58 -45.91 -8.27
C GLU A 224 24.88 -46.68 -8.58
N ASP A 225 24.79 -47.79 -9.32
CA ASP A 225 25.95 -48.63 -9.64
C ASP A 225 26.66 -48.24 -10.95
N CYS A 226 25.95 -47.68 -11.93
CA CYS A 226 26.49 -47.46 -13.28
C CYS A 226 26.13 -46.10 -13.89
N ASP A 227 25.54 -45.20 -13.11
CA ASP A 227 25.17 -43.81 -13.45
C ASP A 227 24.26 -43.66 -14.68
N THR A 228 23.67 -44.76 -15.15
CA THR A 228 22.74 -44.74 -16.28
C THR A 228 21.47 -44.01 -15.89
N LEU A 229 21.08 -43.02 -16.68
CA LEU A 229 19.83 -42.29 -16.50
C LEU A 229 18.64 -43.25 -16.54
N LEU A 230 17.85 -43.23 -15.48
CA LEU A 230 16.66 -44.05 -15.30
C LEU A 230 15.41 -43.27 -15.72
N GLY A 231 14.34 -43.98 -16.05
CA GLY A 231 13.05 -43.37 -16.37
C GLY A 231 12.89 -42.87 -17.81
N SER A 232 13.86 -43.14 -18.70
CA SER A 232 13.65 -42.99 -20.15
C SER A 232 12.96 -44.24 -20.73
N GLU A 233 12.24 -44.09 -21.83
CA GLU A 233 11.54 -45.19 -22.53
C GLU A 233 12.48 -46.23 -23.19
N ALA A 234 13.80 -46.01 -23.16
CA ALA A 234 14.76 -46.96 -23.71
C ALA A 234 14.86 -48.25 -22.89
N GLU A 235 15.03 -49.37 -23.60
CA GLU A 235 15.09 -50.70 -23.00
C GLU A 235 16.22 -50.83 -21.97
N GLY A 236 15.90 -51.39 -20.79
CA GLY A 236 16.86 -51.56 -19.69
C GLY A 236 17.09 -50.33 -18.80
N LYS A 237 16.50 -49.18 -19.12
CA LYS A 237 16.59 -47.94 -18.32
C LYS A 237 15.41 -47.72 -17.35
N GLY A 238 14.59 -48.76 -17.15
CA GLY A 238 13.62 -48.78 -16.05
C GLY A 238 14.31 -48.79 -14.68
N CYS A 239 13.61 -48.32 -13.65
CA CYS A 239 14.07 -48.38 -12.27
C CYS A 239 13.63 -49.69 -11.61
N TYR A 240 14.58 -50.36 -10.96
CA TYR A 240 14.39 -51.61 -10.22
C TYR A 240 14.94 -51.39 -8.80
N PRO A 241 14.08 -50.99 -7.84
CA PRO A 241 14.51 -50.76 -6.47
C PRO A 241 14.92 -52.05 -5.76
N LEU A 242 16.01 -52.01 -4.98
CA LEU A 242 16.46 -53.12 -4.14
C LEU A 242 17.21 -52.57 -2.92
N ASP A 243 16.81 -52.98 -1.71
CA ASP A 243 17.45 -52.59 -0.44
C ASP A 243 17.75 -51.08 -0.34
N ASP A 244 16.74 -50.23 -0.57
CA ASP A 244 16.86 -48.76 -0.56
C ASP A 244 17.75 -48.13 -1.67
N HIS A 245 18.16 -48.92 -2.66
CA HIS A 245 18.92 -48.45 -3.82
C HIS A 245 18.09 -48.40 -5.11
N VAL A 246 18.34 -47.39 -5.93
CA VAL A 246 17.73 -47.18 -7.23
C VAL A 246 18.65 -47.73 -8.33
N LEU A 247 18.26 -48.84 -8.98
CA LEU A 247 19.11 -49.57 -9.91
C LEU A 247 18.49 -49.72 -11.30
N CYS A 248 19.34 -49.87 -12.33
CA CYS A 248 18.90 -50.33 -13.64
C CYS A 248 18.70 -51.85 -13.64
N LYS A 249 18.08 -52.38 -14.71
CA LYS A 249 17.77 -53.81 -14.84
C LYS A 249 19.00 -54.71 -14.63
N SER A 250 20.14 -54.35 -15.24
CA SER A 250 21.36 -55.16 -15.21
C SER A 250 22.06 -55.11 -13.85
N CYS A 251 22.15 -53.95 -13.21
CA CYS A 251 22.75 -53.84 -11.88
C CYS A 251 21.88 -54.49 -10.80
N ASN A 252 20.55 -54.34 -10.88
CA ASN A 252 19.64 -55.08 -10.01
C ASN A 252 19.82 -56.60 -10.12
N ALA A 253 19.85 -57.13 -11.35
CA ALA A 253 20.05 -58.57 -11.57
C ALA A 253 21.39 -59.07 -10.97
N LYS A 254 22.46 -58.30 -11.09
CA LYS A 254 23.76 -58.62 -10.47
C LYS A 254 23.67 -58.67 -8.94
N ARG A 255 23.03 -57.67 -8.33
CA ARG A 255 22.86 -57.63 -6.86
C ARG A 255 22.00 -58.79 -6.35
N VAL A 256 20.87 -59.07 -7.00
CA VAL A 256 20.00 -60.20 -6.65
C VAL A 256 20.73 -61.54 -6.77
N GLN A 257 21.51 -61.75 -7.84
CA GLN A 257 22.31 -62.97 -8.01
C GLN A 257 23.36 -63.11 -6.90
N ALA A 258 24.09 -62.02 -6.59
CA ALA A 258 25.09 -62.03 -5.51
C ALA A 258 24.46 -62.38 -4.15
N LEU A 259 23.32 -61.75 -3.81
CA LEU A 259 22.58 -62.02 -2.58
C LEU A 259 22.12 -63.49 -2.51
N THR A 260 21.61 -64.03 -3.61
CA THR A 260 21.16 -65.42 -3.68
C THR A 260 22.33 -66.39 -3.52
N SER A 261 23.49 -66.10 -4.13
CA SER A 261 24.69 -66.93 -4.01
C SER A 261 25.27 -66.93 -2.60
N THR A 262 25.29 -65.80 -1.89
CA THR A 262 25.75 -65.72 -0.51
C THR A 262 24.88 -66.56 0.43
N MET A 263 23.55 -66.55 0.23
CA MET A 263 22.64 -67.37 1.04
C MET A 263 22.77 -68.88 0.82
N MET A 264 23.33 -69.33 -0.32
CA MET A 264 23.57 -70.76 -0.58
C MET A 264 24.91 -71.26 -0.03
N THR A 265 25.83 -70.37 0.34
CA THR A 265 27.15 -70.74 0.91
C THR A 265 27.19 -70.80 2.44
N GLU A 266 26.11 -70.42 3.12
CA GLU A 266 25.99 -70.45 4.59
C GLU A 266 25.29 -71.71 5.14
N PHE A 267 25.10 -72.74 4.30
CA PHE A 267 24.57 -74.06 4.68
C PHE A 267 25.58 -75.18 4.46
#